data_AF-A0A7C8DLS8-F1
#
_entry.id   AF-A0A7C8DLS8-F1
#
_cell.length_a   1.000
_cell.length_b   1.000
_cell.length_c   1.000
_cell.angle_alpha   90.00
_cell.angle_beta   90.00
_cell.angle_gamma   90.00
#
_symmetry.space_group_name_H-M   'P 1'
#
loop_
_entity.id
_entity.type
_entity.pdbx_description
1 polymer ?
#
loop_
_entity_poly.entity_id
_entity_poly.type
_entity_poly.pdbx_seq_one_letter_code
_entity_poly.pdbx_strand_id
1 'polypeptide(L)'
;MADEKLIAVFVDYENLALGVRDEKMGAFQVSLILKRLLEKGRIVYKRAYCDWSQYRNEVREFHSHGIEMIDIPRTKMSGKNSADIHMVVDALDLSHSKDHIDMFALLTGDSDFSPLASKLKENNKRVIGCGVKSSTSNLLINCCDEFIYYDDLVRVAEKPKVKKKPASRAKSAAPADKDKPAAEEPAILDQLVEIVGSLEQDYDPLWGSMIKQTIRRVYPEFNEQNSGYKNFADLLHDAEDRGYVSLDYDERRGNFKVRLLDE
;
A
#
# COMPACT_ATOMS: atom_id res chain seq x y z
N MET A 1 5.40 6.89 -21.33
CA MET A 1 4.74 6.62 -20.04
C MET A 1 5.84 6.22 -19.09
N ALA A 2 5.95 6.84 -17.92
CA ALA A 2 6.96 6.42 -16.94
C ALA A 2 6.80 4.91 -16.70
N ASP A 3 7.92 4.20 -16.63
CA ASP A 3 7.98 2.74 -16.45
C ASP A 3 7.34 2.37 -15.11
N GLU A 4 6.03 2.13 -15.14
CA GLU A 4 5.23 1.84 -13.96
C GLU A 4 5.60 0.45 -13.46
N LYS A 5 6.15 0.39 -12.25
CA LYS A 5 6.59 -0.86 -11.67
C LYS A 5 5.42 -1.77 -11.35
N LEU A 6 5.51 -3.02 -11.79
CA LEU A 6 4.46 -4.02 -11.65
C LEU A 6 4.80 -4.99 -10.51
N ILE A 7 3.82 -5.25 -9.65
CA ILE A 7 3.98 -6.02 -8.41
C ILE A 7 3.12 -7.29 -8.47
N ALA A 8 3.74 -8.42 -8.12
CA ALA A 8 3.06 -9.66 -7.76
C ALA A 8 3.06 -9.87 -6.24
N VAL A 9 1.91 -10.21 -5.67
CA VAL A 9 1.72 -10.39 -4.23
C VAL A 9 1.43 -11.84 -3.93
N PHE A 10 2.20 -12.42 -3.02
CA PHE A 10 2.07 -13.79 -2.54
C PHE A 10 1.89 -13.75 -1.02
N VAL A 11 0.75 -14.23 -0.54
CA VAL A 11 0.37 -14.17 0.87
C VAL A 11 0.41 -15.56 1.48
N ASP A 12 1.30 -15.74 2.44
CA ASP A 12 1.24 -16.85 3.39
C ASP A 12 0.33 -16.42 4.53
N TYR A 13 -0.97 -16.70 4.37
CA TYR A 13 -1.96 -16.18 5.30
C TYR A 13 -1.89 -16.86 6.66
N GLU A 14 -1.47 -18.13 6.72
CA GLU A 14 -1.37 -18.85 7.97
C GLU A 14 -0.29 -18.25 8.88
N ASN A 15 0.91 -18.02 8.36
CA ASN A 15 1.98 -17.38 9.13
C ASN A 15 1.58 -15.98 9.62
N LEU A 16 0.96 -15.17 8.74
CA LEU A 16 0.52 -13.82 9.13
C LEU A 16 -0.60 -13.84 10.17
N ALA A 17 -1.58 -14.72 10.02
CA ALA A 17 -2.68 -14.84 10.97
C ALA A 17 -2.19 -15.32 12.35
N LEU A 18 -1.22 -16.25 12.39
CA LEU A 18 -0.59 -16.68 13.64
C LEU A 18 0.19 -15.53 14.29
N GLY A 19 1.02 -14.81 13.54
CA GLY A 19 1.78 -13.67 14.05
C GLY A 19 0.89 -12.57 14.65
N VAL A 20 -0.22 -12.23 13.99
CA VAL A 20 -1.18 -11.24 14.49
C VAL A 20 -1.91 -11.71 15.75
N ARG A 21 -2.27 -13.00 15.83
CA ARG A 21 -2.92 -13.59 17.00
C ARG A 21 -1.99 -13.57 18.22
N ASP A 22 -0.72 -13.90 18.03
CA ASP A 22 0.27 -13.94 19.10
C ASP A 22 0.54 -12.54 19.68
N GLU A 23 0.59 -11.51 18.84
CA GLU A 23 0.75 -10.11 19.24
C GLU A 23 -0.56 -9.43 19.70
N LYS A 24 -1.69 -10.14 19.66
CA LYS A 24 -3.02 -9.63 20.03
C LYS A 24 -3.41 -8.34 19.29
N MET A 25 -3.02 -8.21 18.02
CA MET A 25 -3.26 -7.01 17.19
C MET A 25 -4.66 -6.98 16.54
N GLY A 26 -5.64 -7.67 17.14
CA GLY A 26 -6.99 -7.77 16.60
C GLY A 26 -7.07 -8.65 15.35
N ALA A 27 -7.93 -8.26 14.41
CA ALA A 27 -8.08 -8.94 13.12
C ALA A 27 -7.00 -8.46 12.14
N PHE A 28 -6.41 -9.39 11.38
CA PHE A 28 -5.51 -9.06 10.30
C PHE A 28 -6.26 -8.30 9.19
N GLN A 29 -5.72 -7.16 8.76
CA GLN A 29 -6.29 -6.29 7.74
C GLN A 29 -5.38 -6.28 6.51
N VAL A 30 -5.73 -7.07 5.50
CA VAL A 30 -4.91 -7.20 4.28
C VAL A 30 -4.83 -5.88 3.51
N SER A 31 -5.88 -5.06 3.63
CA SER A 31 -6.00 -3.74 3.00
C SER A 31 -4.85 -2.80 3.31
N LEU A 32 -4.31 -2.83 4.54
CA LEU A 32 -3.20 -1.98 4.97
C LEU A 32 -1.92 -2.30 4.18
N ILE A 33 -1.62 -3.58 3.99
CA ILE A 33 -0.43 -4.02 3.24
C ILE A 33 -0.63 -3.72 1.75
N LEU A 34 -1.81 -4.03 1.19
CA LEU A 34 -2.10 -3.74 -0.21
C LEU A 34 -1.97 -2.25 -0.52
N LYS A 35 -2.44 -1.38 0.38
CA LYS A 35 -2.29 0.07 0.26
C LYS A 35 -0.82 0.48 0.20
N ARG A 36 0.02 0.01 1.13
CA ARG A 36 1.46 0.30 1.12
C ARG A 36 2.17 -0.21 -0.13
N LEU A 37 1.75 -1.37 -0.67
CA LEU A 37 2.28 -1.89 -1.93
C LEU A 37 1.83 -1.05 -3.15
N LEU A 38 0.60 -0.55 -3.18
CA LEU A 38 0.08 0.32 -4.24
C LEU A 38 0.79 1.68 -4.30
N GLU A 39 1.42 2.13 -3.22
CA GLU A 39 2.29 3.30 -3.21
C GLU A 39 3.59 3.05 -3.99
N LYS A 40 4.06 1.80 -4.02
CA LYS A 40 5.33 1.41 -4.66
C LYS A 40 5.16 1.03 -6.13
N GLY A 41 3.99 0.56 -6.53
CA GLY A 41 3.76 0.08 -7.89
C GLY A 41 2.33 -0.37 -8.13
N ARG A 42 2.04 -0.79 -9.36
CA ARG A 42 0.74 -1.37 -9.71
C ARG A 42 0.74 -2.86 -9.42
N ILE A 43 -0.22 -3.29 -8.59
CA ILE A 43 -0.40 -4.71 -8.32
C ILE A 43 -1.13 -5.37 -9.49
N VAL A 44 -0.50 -6.36 -10.12
CA VAL A 44 -1.05 -7.08 -11.28
C VAL A 44 -1.37 -8.55 -10.98
N TYR A 45 -0.89 -9.05 -9.84
CA TYR A 45 -1.09 -10.43 -9.42
C TYR A 45 -1.20 -10.49 -7.89
N LYS A 46 -2.18 -11.24 -7.37
CA LYS A 46 -2.43 -11.40 -5.93
C LYS A 46 -2.94 -12.79 -5.64
N ARG A 47 -2.14 -13.61 -4.93
CA ARG A 47 -2.56 -14.93 -4.43
C ARG A 47 -2.33 -15.08 -2.94
N ALA A 48 -3.25 -15.76 -2.28
CA ALA A 48 -3.12 -16.14 -0.87
C ALA A 48 -3.25 -17.64 -0.70
N TYR A 49 -2.31 -18.22 0.03
CA TYR A 49 -2.16 -19.66 0.24
C TYR A 49 -2.51 -19.98 1.69
N CYS A 50 -3.51 -20.85 1.88
CA CYS A 50 -3.96 -21.24 3.22
C CYS A 50 -4.84 -22.49 3.16
N ASP A 51 -5.04 -23.14 4.31
CA ASP A 51 -6.17 -24.03 4.53
C ASP A 51 -7.40 -23.19 4.90
N TRP A 52 -8.18 -22.77 3.90
CA TRP A 52 -9.30 -21.84 4.10
C TRP A 52 -10.46 -22.46 4.88
N SER A 53 -10.44 -23.79 5.09
CA SER A 53 -11.39 -24.45 5.98
C SER A 53 -11.33 -23.91 7.42
N GLN A 54 -10.18 -23.38 7.84
CA GLN A 54 -9.92 -22.81 9.17
C GLN A 54 -10.17 -21.29 9.27
N TYR A 55 -10.34 -20.60 8.14
CA TYR A 55 -10.40 -19.13 8.04
C TYR A 55 -11.58 -18.64 7.20
N ARG A 56 -12.76 -19.23 7.43
CA ARG A 56 -13.97 -18.96 6.62
C ARG A 56 -14.48 -17.53 6.73
N ASN A 57 -14.19 -16.83 7.84
CA ASN A 57 -14.68 -15.48 8.04
C ASN A 57 -13.87 -14.48 7.20
N GLU A 58 -12.62 -14.80 6.92
CA GLU A 58 -11.64 -13.96 6.25
C GLU A 58 -11.67 -14.12 4.73
N VAL A 59 -12.24 -15.22 4.23
CA VAL A 59 -12.50 -15.46 2.79
C VAL A 59 -13.20 -14.28 2.13
N ARG A 60 -14.20 -13.68 2.81
CA ARG A 60 -14.96 -12.55 2.26
C ARG A 60 -14.10 -11.32 2.06
N GLU A 61 -13.18 -11.05 2.98
CA GLU A 61 -12.27 -9.92 2.92
C GLU A 61 -11.24 -10.10 1.80
N PHE A 62 -10.64 -11.29 1.69
CA PHE A 62 -9.67 -11.57 0.63
C PHE A 62 -10.31 -11.49 -0.76
N HIS A 63 -11.52 -12.05 -0.90
CA HIS A 63 -12.30 -11.95 -2.13
C HIS A 63 -12.66 -10.50 -2.47
N SER A 64 -13.06 -9.66 -1.50
CA SER A 64 -13.39 -8.25 -1.78
C SER A 64 -12.20 -7.43 -2.26
N HIS A 65 -10.97 -7.85 -1.93
CA HIS A 65 -9.74 -7.22 -2.42
C HIS A 65 -9.22 -7.82 -3.74
N GLY A 66 -9.96 -8.75 -4.35
CA GLY A 66 -9.57 -9.42 -5.59
C GLY A 66 -8.30 -10.26 -5.44
N ILE A 67 -8.13 -10.91 -4.28
CA ILE A 67 -7.05 -11.87 -4.05
C ILE A 67 -7.57 -13.26 -4.43
N GLU A 68 -6.83 -13.95 -5.29
CA GLU A 68 -7.12 -15.35 -5.60
C GLU A 68 -6.69 -16.24 -4.42
N MET A 69 -7.64 -17.01 -3.90
CA MET A 69 -7.44 -17.86 -2.73
C MET A 69 -7.11 -19.27 -3.18
N ILE A 70 -5.89 -19.72 -2.91
CA ILE A 70 -5.43 -21.08 -3.19
C ILE A 70 -5.66 -21.89 -1.92
N ASP A 71 -6.58 -22.84 -1.99
CA ASP A 71 -6.94 -23.72 -0.87
C ASP A 71 -6.03 -24.95 -0.83
N ILE A 72 -5.40 -25.14 0.33
CA ILE A 72 -4.41 -26.19 0.56
C ILE A 72 -4.83 -26.96 1.83
N PRO A 73 -5.75 -27.94 1.69
CA PRO A 73 -6.28 -28.68 2.82
C PRO A 73 -5.18 -29.48 3.52
N ARG A 74 -5.09 -29.38 4.85
CA ARG A 74 -4.13 -30.18 5.62
C ARG A 74 -4.65 -31.58 5.87
N THR A 75 -3.95 -32.59 5.33
CA THR A 75 -4.14 -33.97 5.78
C THR A 75 -3.39 -34.25 7.08
N LYS A 76 -3.98 -35.03 7.99
CA LYS A 76 -3.44 -35.37 9.33
C LYS A 76 -2.03 -36.00 9.34
N MET A 77 -1.51 -36.42 8.18
CA MET A 77 -0.27 -37.20 8.07
C MET A 77 0.90 -36.44 7.40
N SER A 78 0.62 -35.37 6.64
CA SER A 78 1.62 -34.50 6.01
C SER A 78 0.87 -33.31 5.39
N GLY A 79 1.33 -32.09 5.61
CA GLY A 79 0.62 -30.89 5.13
C GLY A 79 1.10 -29.56 5.72
N LYS A 80 2.01 -29.57 6.70
CA LYS A 80 2.52 -28.34 7.31
C LYS A 80 3.23 -27.42 6.32
N ASN A 81 3.97 -27.98 5.36
CA ASN A 81 4.76 -27.19 4.39
C ASN A 81 4.15 -27.19 2.98
N SER A 82 2.92 -27.70 2.82
CA SER A 82 2.32 -27.80 1.48
C SER A 82 1.98 -26.43 0.91
N ALA A 83 1.58 -25.48 1.78
CA ALA A 83 1.29 -24.12 1.37
C ALA A 83 2.56 -23.39 0.91
N ASP A 84 3.62 -23.51 1.69
CA ASP A 84 4.91 -22.87 1.40
C ASP A 84 5.49 -23.36 0.07
N ILE A 85 5.47 -24.68 -0.16
CA ILE A 85 5.96 -25.27 -1.41
C ILE A 85 5.14 -24.77 -2.61
N HIS A 86 3.81 -24.74 -2.50
CA HIS A 86 2.95 -24.21 -3.57
C HIS A 86 3.26 -22.75 -3.87
N MET A 87 3.38 -21.92 -2.82
CA MET A 87 3.70 -20.51 -2.99
C MET A 87 5.07 -20.30 -3.66
N VAL A 88 6.09 -21.08 -3.26
CA VAL A 88 7.43 -21.03 -3.87
C VAL A 88 7.38 -21.41 -5.35
N VAL A 89 6.69 -22.49 -5.69
CA VAL A 89 6.58 -22.96 -7.08
C VAL A 89 5.89 -21.92 -7.95
N ASP A 90 4.74 -21.40 -7.50
CA ASP A 90 3.98 -20.37 -8.24
C ASP A 90 4.80 -19.08 -8.40
N ALA A 91 5.52 -18.65 -7.36
CA ALA A 91 6.35 -17.45 -7.42
C ALA A 91 7.51 -17.58 -8.41
N LEU A 92 8.20 -18.73 -8.40
CA LEU A 92 9.29 -18.99 -9.34
C LEU A 92 8.78 -19.11 -10.78
N ASP A 93 7.69 -19.84 -11.02
CA ASP A 93 7.07 -19.95 -12.34
C ASP A 93 6.63 -18.59 -12.88
N LEU A 94 6.00 -17.75 -12.03
CA LEU A 94 5.61 -16.40 -12.40
C LEU A 94 6.83 -15.53 -12.73
N SER A 95 7.93 -15.67 -11.96
CA SER A 95 9.15 -14.90 -12.18
C SER A 95 9.83 -15.17 -13.54
N HIS A 96 9.65 -16.37 -14.08
CA HIS A 96 10.19 -16.80 -15.37
C HIS A 96 9.19 -16.62 -16.52
N SER A 97 7.89 -16.78 -16.28
CA SER A 97 6.87 -16.71 -17.32
C SER A 97 6.40 -15.28 -17.62
N LYS A 98 6.54 -14.35 -16.65
CA LYS A 98 6.06 -12.96 -16.73
C LYS A 98 7.18 -11.96 -16.47
N ASP A 99 8.05 -11.79 -17.46
CA ASP A 99 9.21 -10.88 -17.36
C ASP A 99 8.85 -9.43 -17.02
N HIS A 100 7.66 -8.97 -17.42
CA HIS A 100 7.15 -7.63 -17.16
C HIS A 100 6.88 -7.33 -15.67
N ILE A 101 6.88 -8.34 -14.79
CA ILE A 101 6.71 -8.12 -13.35
C ILE A 101 8.07 -7.73 -12.77
N ASP A 102 8.17 -6.52 -12.21
CA ASP A 102 9.40 -5.98 -11.64
C ASP A 102 9.63 -6.41 -10.19
N MET A 103 8.54 -6.52 -9.42
CA MET A 103 8.60 -6.70 -7.97
C MET A 103 7.74 -7.86 -7.48
N PHE A 104 8.24 -8.54 -6.45
CA PHE A 104 7.55 -9.62 -5.76
C PHE A 104 7.41 -9.25 -4.28
N ALA A 105 6.17 -9.15 -3.82
CA ALA A 105 5.83 -8.93 -2.42
C ALA A 105 5.53 -10.29 -1.76
N LEU A 106 6.40 -10.71 -0.86
CA LEU A 106 6.26 -11.95 -0.07
C LEU A 106 5.72 -11.57 1.31
N LEU A 107 4.45 -11.90 1.54
CA LEU A 107 3.73 -11.62 2.77
C LEU A 107 3.87 -12.83 3.70
N THR A 108 5.01 -12.90 4.40
CA THR A 108 5.40 -13.96 5.33
C THR A 108 6.50 -13.47 6.28
N GLY A 109 6.57 -14.04 7.48
CA GLY A 109 7.67 -13.86 8.43
C GLY A 109 8.67 -15.02 8.43
N ASP A 110 8.39 -16.10 7.71
CA ASP A 110 9.12 -17.36 7.80
C ASP A 110 10.44 -17.34 7.02
N SER A 111 11.52 -17.76 7.67
CA SER A 111 12.85 -17.91 7.05
C SER A 111 12.92 -18.96 5.96
N ASP A 112 11.98 -19.91 5.90
CA ASP A 112 11.95 -20.92 4.84
C ASP A 112 11.77 -20.32 3.44
N PHE A 113 11.31 -19.06 3.34
CA PHE A 113 11.23 -18.31 2.08
C PHE A 113 12.52 -17.55 1.69
N SER A 114 13.56 -17.54 2.52
CA SER A 114 14.85 -16.89 2.19
C SER A 114 15.48 -17.40 0.87
N PRO A 115 15.45 -18.70 0.54
CA PRO A 115 15.92 -19.19 -0.76
C PRO A 115 15.09 -18.65 -1.93
N LEU A 116 13.76 -18.53 -1.78
CA LEU A 116 12.89 -17.94 -2.79
C LEU A 116 13.24 -16.47 -3.02
N ALA A 117 13.37 -15.68 -1.96
CA ALA A 117 13.77 -14.27 -2.06
C ALA A 117 15.11 -14.11 -2.78
N SER A 118 16.08 -14.95 -2.45
CA SER A 118 17.39 -14.95 -3.10
C SER A 118 17.29 -15.29 -4.60
N LYS A 119 16.45 -16.28 -4.96
CA LYS A 119 16.27 -16.70 -6.36
C LYS A 119 15.54 -15.66 -7.20
N LEU A 120 14.54 -14.99 -6.63
CA LEU A 120 13.85 -13.86 -7.28
C LEU A 120 14.84 -12.72 -7.58
N LYS A 121 15.75 -12.41 -6.65
CA LYS A 121 16.80 -11.42 -6.85
C LYS A 121 17.82 -11.84 -7.91
N GLU A 122 18.20 -13.12 -7.94
CA GLU A 122 19.02 -13.68 -9.01
C GLU A 122 18.35 -13.48 -10.39
N ASN A 123 17.03 -13.56 -10.45
CA ASN A 123 16.21 -13.29 -11.64
C ASN A 123 15.96 -11.78 -11.87
N ASN A 124 16.74 -10.89 -11.25
CA ASN A 124 16.64 -9.43 -11.36
C ASN A 124 15.24 -8.89 -10.99
N LYS A 125 14.57 -9.53 -10.02
CA LYS A 125 13.31 -9.06 -9.45
C LYS A 125 13.58 -8.39 -8.11
N ARG A 126 12.89 -7.28 -7.85
CA ARG A 126 12.94 -6.62 -6.53
C ARG A 126 12.03 -7.37 -5.56
N VAL A 127 12.51 -7.68 -4.36
CA VAL A 127 11.76 -8.45 -3.36
C VAL A 127 11.39 -7.56 -2.18
N ILE A 128 10.09 -7.47 -1.91
CA ILE A 128 9.52 -6.78 -0.75
C ILE A 128 9.03 -7.84 0.22
N GLY A 129 9.63 -7.95 1.39
CA GLY A 129 9.10 -8.77 2.48
C GLY A 129 8.04 -8.01 3.27
N CYS A 130 7.04 -8.71 3.79
CA CYS A 130 6.11 -8.15 4.74
C CYS A 130 5.69 -9.17 5.79
N GLY A 131 5.80 -8.82 7.06
CA GLY A 131 5.52 -9.73 8.17
C GLY A 131 5.27 -8.99 9.48
N VAL A 132 4.87 -9.75 10.51
CA VAL A 132 4.75 -9.23 11.88
C VAL A 132 6.14 -9.24 12.53
N LYS A 133 6.52 -8.17 13.20
CA LYS A 133 7.90 -7.92 13.64
C LYS A 133 8.46 -9.02 14.57
N SER A 134 7.63 -9.58 15.45
CA SER A 134 8.05 -10.61 16.41
C SER A 134 8.15 -12.01 15.83
N SER A 135 7.41 -12.30 14.76
CA SER A 135 7.43 -13.60 14.06
C SER A 135 8.29 -13.59 12.80
N THR A 136 8.91 -12.45 12.47
CA THR A 136 9.77 -12.33 11.29
C THR A 136 11.22 -12.70 11.62
N SER A 137 11.80 -13.59 10.81
CA SER A 137 13.22 -13.93 10.89
C SER A 137 14.13 -12.87 10.27
N ASN A 138 15.24 -12.55 10.96
CA ASN A 138 16.31 -11.71 10.41
C ASN A 138 16.92 -12.26 9.12
N LEU A 139 16.88 -13.59 8.93
CA LEU A 139 17.37 -14.21 7.70
C LEU A 139 16.53 -13.76 6.49
N LEU A 140 15.20 -13.76 6.63
CA LEU A 140 14.29 -13.33 5.57
C LEU A 140 14.48 -11.84 5.27
N ILE A 141 14.53 -11.01 6.32
CA ILE A 141 14.72 -9.56 6.20
C ILE A 141 15.97 -9.24 5.39
N ASN A 142 17.08 -9.91 5.68
CA ASN A 142 18.36 -9.67 4.99
C ASN A 142 18.37 -10.16 3.53
N CYS A 143 17.50 -11.11 3.17
CA CYS A 143 17.37 -11.57 1.80
C CYS A 143 16.57 -10.58 0.93
N CYS A 144 15.56 -9.91 1.51
CA CYS A 144 14.71 -8.95 0.81
C CYS A 144 15.45 -7.65 0.47
N ASP A 145 14.95 -6.89 -0.52
CA ASP A 145 15.45 -5.54 -0.82
C ASP A 145 14.78 -4.48 0.05
N GLU A 146 13.56 -4.76 0.49
CA GLU A 146 12.80 -3.93 1.40
C GLU A 146 11.95 -4.83 2.31
N PHE A 147 11.72 -4.40 3.56
CA PHE A 147 10.85 -5.12 4.48
C PHE A 147 9.84 -4.19 5.16
N ILE A 148 8.56 -4.53 5.07
CA ILE A 148 7.44 -3.78 5.65
C ILE A 148 6.89 -4.52 6.87
N TYR A 149 6.94 -3.90 8.04
CA TYR A 149 6.35 -4.49 9.25
C TYR A 149 4.86 -4.17 9.33
N TYR A 150 4.04 -5.21 9.48
CA TYR A 150 2.59 -5.06 9.61
C TYR A 150 2.20 -4.23 10.85
N ASP A 151 2.92 -4.42 11.96
CA ASP A 151 2.73 -3.71 13.22
C ASP A 151 2.82 -2.19 13.05
N ASP A 152 3.77 -1.73 12.22
CA ASP A 152 3.97 -0.30 11.97
C ASP A 152 2.81 0.26 11.13
N LEU A 153 2.26 -0.52 10.19
CA LEU A 153 1.08 -0.14 9.42
C LEU A 153 -0.17 -0.01 10.31
N VAL A 154 -0.37 -0.95 11.24
CA VAL A 154 -1.48 -0.88 12.21
C VAL A 154 -1.34 0.36 13.08
N ARG A 155 -0.14 0.64 13.61
CA ARG A 155 0.12 1.83 14.43
C ARG A 155 -0.15 3.12 13.67
N VAL A 156 0.20 3.19 12.38
CA VAL A 156 -0.08 4.37 11.55
C VAL A 156 -1.60 4.51 11.31
N ALA A 157 -2.31 3.41 11.08
CA ALA A 157 -3.76 3.42 10.89
C ALA A 157 -4.55 3.79 12.15
N GLU A 158 -4.05 3.43 13.34
CA GLU A 158 -4.69 3.74 14.62
C GLU A 158 -4.36 5.14 15.15
N LYS A 159 -3.32 5.81 14.62
CA LYS A 159 -3.02 7.18 15.03
C LYS A 159 -4.22 8.08 14.69
N PRO A 160 -4.74 8.86 15.67
CA PRO A 160 -5.82 9.78 15.40
C PRO A 160 -5.37 10.78 14.34
N LYS A 161 -6.04 10.81 13.19
CA LYS A 161 -5.85 11.84 12.17
C LYS A 161 -6.10 13.18 12.84
N VAL A 162 -5.04 13.91 13.16
CA VAL A 162 -5.14 15.28 13.69
C VAL A 162 -5.83 16.07 12.59
N LYS A 163 -7.12 16.35 12.78
CA LYS A 163 -7.86 17.28 11.93
C LYS A 163 -7.19 18.64 12.09
N LYS A 164 -6.25 18.97 11.20
CA LYS A 164 -5.70 20.33 11.10
C LYS A 164 -6.90 21.24 10.89
N LYS A 165 -7.19 22.08 11.89
CA LYS A 165 -8.26 23.07 11.75
C LYS A 165 -7.83 24.01 10.63
N PRO A 166 -8.63 24.20 9.57
CA PRO A 166 -8.32 25.21 8.58
C PRO A 166 -8.18 26.54 9.29
N ALA A 167 -7.07 27.24 9.05
CA ALA A 167 -6.87 28.60 9.53
C ALA A 167 -8.07 29.44 9.08
N SER A 168 -8.89 29.87 10.04
CA SER A 168 -10.11 30.62 9.77
C SER A 168 -9.75 31.93 9.08
N ARG A 169 -10.02 32.06 7.79
CA ARG A 169 -9.89 33.34 7.11
C ARG A 169 -11.11 34.20 7.44
N ALA A 170 -10.90 35.22 8.28
CA ALA A 170 -11.86 36.29 8.49
C ALA A 170 -11.96 37.16 7.22
N LYS A 171 -13.18 37.22 6.67
CA LYS A 171 -13.82 38.27 5.83
C LYS A 171 -13.13 38.74 4.53
N SER A 172 -13.85 38.53 3.43
CA SER A 172 -14.47 39.64 2.68
C SER A 172 -15.70 39.14 1.92
N ALA A 173 -16.74 39.97 1.88
CA ALA A 173 -18.08 39.63 1.44
C ALA A 173 -18.29 39.93 -0.05
N ALA A 174 -18.88 38.99 -0.78
CA ALA A 174 -19.78 39.22 -1.92
C ALA A 174 -20.72 38.00 -2.07
N PRO A 175 -22.01 38.18 -2.45
CA PRO A 175 -23.04 37.17 -2.20
C PRO A 175 -23.32 36.23 -3.39
N ALA A 176 -23.66 35.00 -3.01
CA ALA A 176 -24.43 33.99 -3.74
C ALA A 176 -23.82 33.35 -5.00
N ASP A 177 -23.44 32.08 -4.88
CA ASP A 177 -24.32 31.05 -5.45
C ASP A 177 -24.37 29.82 -4.52
N LYS A 178 -25.59 29.38 -4.21
CA LYS A 178 -25.88 28.24 -3.34
C LYS A 178 -26.13 27.06 -4.27
N ASP A 179 -25.21 26.12 -4.33
CA ASP A 179 -25.46 24.68 -4.53
C ASP A 179 -24.12 23.95 -4.73
N LYS A 180 -23.49 23.55 -3.63
CA LYS A 180 -22.55 22.43 -3.61
C LYS A 180 -22.81 21.60 -2.34
N PRO A 181 -22.93 20.26 -2.43
CA PRO A 181 -23.03 19.43 -1.25
C PRO A 181 -21.68 19.48 -0.51
N ALA A 182 -21.64 20.21 0.60
CA ALA A 182 -20.47 20.44 1.44
C ALA A 182 -19.99 19.19 2.24
N ALA A 183 -20.16 18.00 1.68
CA ALA A 183 -19.86 16.73 2.35
C ALA A 183 -18.70 15.93 1.73
N GLU A 184 -18.22 16.28 0.52
CA GLU A 184 -17.13 15.56 -0.17
C GLU A 184 -15.76 16.28 -0.11
N GLU A 185 -15.74 17.57 0.21
CA GLU A 185 -14.51 18.40 0.26
C GLU A 185 -13.44 17.97 1.30
N PRO A 186 -13.75 17.42 2.50
CA PRO A 186 -12.69 17.02 3.44
C PRO A 186 -11.97 15.73 3.03
N ALA A 187 -12.61 14.83 2.27
CA ALA A 187 -12.08 13.49 2.03
C ALA A 187 -10.87 13.48 1.07
N ILE A 188 -10.89 14.31 0.02
CA ILE A 188 -9.84 14.31 -1.00
C ILE A 188 -8.53 14.93 -0.49
N LEU A 189 -8.63 15.97 0.34
CA LEU A 189 -7.48 16.59 1.00
C LEU A 189 -6.87 15.65 2.04
N ASP A 190 -7.71 14.95 2.82
CA ASP A 190 -7.22 13.93 3.75
C ASP A 190 -6.48 12.80 3.02
N GLN A 191 -7.01 12.33 1.87
CA GLN A 191 -6.34 11.34 1.03
C GLN A 191 -5.01 11.85 0.46
N LEU A 192 -4.97 13.12 0.02
CA LEU A 192 -3.75 13.76 -0.48
C LEU A 192 -2.69 13.81 0.63
N VAL A 193 -3.02 14.37 1.79
CA VAL A 193 -2.11 14.50 2.93
C VAL A 193 -1.59 13.14 3.40
N GLU A 194 -2.48 12.14 3.45
CA GLU A 194 -2.12 10.79 3.81
C GLU A 194 -1.09 10.18 2.83
N ILE A 195 -1.30 10.34 1.52
CA ILE A 195 -0.35 9.83 0.51
C ILE A 195 0.96 10.62 0.51
N VAL A 196 0.92 11.95 0.65
CA VAL A 196 2.14 12.77 0.69
C VAL A 196 3.00 12.34 1.88
N GLY A 197 2.42 12.26 3.09
CA GLY A 197 3.16 11.85 4.29
C GLY A 197 3.69 10.41 4.24
N SER A 198 2.97 9.51 3.56
CA SER A 198 3.44 8.15 3.35
C SER A 198 4.60 8.06 2.35
N LEU A 199 4.57 8.88 1.28
CA LEU A 199 5.59 8.88 0.24
C LEU A 199 6.86 9.64 0.61
N GLU A 200 6.77 10.67 1.46
CA GLU A 200 7.96 11.42 1.93
C GLU A 200 8.95 10.56 2.72
N GLN A 201 8.48 9.44 3.30
CA GLN A 201 9.36 8.48 3.97
C GLN A 201 10.30 7.76 3.00
N ASP A 202 9.86 7.60 1.75
CA ASP A 202 10.55 6.80 0.73
C ASP A 202 11.23 7.69 -0.35
N TYR A 203 10.79 8.94 -0.53
CA TYR A 203 11.21 9.81 -1.63
C TYR A 203 11.47 11.27 -1.20
N ASP A 204 12.65 11.81 -1.53
CA ASP A 204 12.98 13.24 -1.51
C ASP A 204 13.83 13.60 -2.75
N PRO A 205 13.40 14.51 -3.65
CA PRO A 205 12.16 15.29 -3.61
C PRO A 205 10.92 14.50 -4.09
N LEU A 206 9.78 14.77 -3.46
CA LEU A 206 8.48 14.21 -3.84
C LEU A 206 7.80 15.08 -4.91
N TRP A 207 7.41 14.48 -6.03
CA TRP A 207 6.83 15.18 -7.18
C TRP A 207 5.31 15.04 -7.25
N GLY A 208 4.60 16.11 -7.60
CA GLY A 208 3.14 16.14 -7.75
C GLY A 208 2.60 15.08 -8.71
N SER A 209 3.30 14.82 -9.82
CA SER A 209 2.92 13.74 -10.74
C SER A 209 2.96 12.34 -10.11
N MET A 210 3.93 12.08 -9.23
CA MET A 210 4.06 10.80 -8.53
C MET A 210 2.94 10.64 -7.49
N ILE A 211 2.66 11.71 -6.74
CA ILE A 211 1.53 11.75 -5.80
C ILE A 211 0.22 11.46 -6.53
N LYS A 212 -0.05 12.14 -7.66
CA LYS A 212 -1.25 11.92 -8.46
C LYS A 212 -1.40 10.47 -8.92
N GLN A 213 -0.31 9.87 -9.42
CA GLN A 213 -0.33 8.47 -9.86
C GLN A 213 -0.61 7.53 -8.69
N THR A 214 0.06 7.72 -7.56
CA THR A 214 -0.13 6.90 -6.37
C THR A 214 -1.53 7.02 -5.78
N ILE A 215 -2.07 8.23 -5.65
CA ILE A 215 -3.43 8.44 -5.14
C ILE A 215 -4.44 7.68 -5.98
N ARG A 216 -4.34 7.73 -7.31
CA ARG A 216 -5.28 7.01 -8.20
C ARG A 216 -5.15 5.48 -8.11
N ARG A 217 -3.98 4.96 -7.71
CA ARG A 217 -3.80 3.53 -7.47
C ARG A 217 -4.41 3.09 -6.14
N VAL A 218 -4.20 3.89 -5.10
CA VAL A 218 -4.68 3.61 -3.74
C VAL A 218 -6.18 3.85 -3.60
N TYR A 219 -6.69 4.90 -4.26
CA TYR A 219 -8.09 5.31 -4.28
C TYR A 219 -8.58 5.36 -5.73
N PRO A 220 -9.05 4.24 -6.31
CA PRO A 220 -9.51 4.21 -7.70
C PRO A 220 -10.66 5.17 -8.02
N GLU A 221 -11.50 5.47 -7.02
CA GLU A 221 -12.60 6.44 -7.12
C GLU A 221 -12.14 7.91 -7.04
N PHE A 222 -10.83 8.16 -6.87
CA PHE A 222 -10.29 9.51 -6.81
C PHE A 222 -10.49 10.24 -8.14
N ASN A 223 -11.21 11.35 -8.07
CA ASN A 223 -11.47 12.22 -9.21
C ASN A 223 -11.52 13.68 -8.75
N GLU A 224 -10.57 14.48 -9.25
CA GLU A 224 -10.44 15.89 -8.86
C GLU A 224 -11.67 16.73 -9.24
N GLN A 225 -12.31 16.41 -10.38
CA GLN A 225 -13.47 17.14 -10.90
C GLN A 225 -14.73 16.85 -10.09
N ASN A 226 -14.93 15.60 -9.67
CA ASN A 226 -16.05 15.23 -8.81
C ASN A 226 -15.95 15.96 -7.46
N SER A 227 -14.73 16.19 -6.97
CA SER A 227 -14.47 16.94 -5.73
C SER A 227 -14.38 18.45 -5.92
N GLY A 228 -14.69 18.98 -7.12
CA GLY A 228 -14.81 20.43 -7.36
C GLY A 228 -13.54 21.15 -7.82
N TYR A 229 -12.45 20.45 -8.10
CA TYR A 229 -11.19 21.00 -8.63
C TYR A 229 -11.10 20.80 -10.15
N LYS A 230 -10.56 21.77 -10.91
CA LYS A 230 -10.50 21.62 -12.39
C LYS A 230 -9.40 20.65 -12.80
N ASN A 231 -8.31 20.61 -12.02
CA ASN A 231 -7.15 19.78 -12.26
C ASN A 231 -6.41 19.49 -10.93
N PHE A 232 -5.37 18.65 -10.98
CA PHE A 232 -4.61 18.26 -9.79
C PHE A 232 -3.74 19.40 -9.23
N ALA A 233 -3.28 20.34 -10.05
CA ALA A 233 -2.54 21.50 -9.57
C ALA A 233 -3.44 22.42 -8.73
N ASP A 234 -4.72 22.59 -9.11
CA ASP A 234 -5.70 23.33 -8.30
C ASP A 234 -5.88 22.70 -6.91
N LEU A 235 -5.89 21.36 -6.84
CA LEU A 235 -5.96 20.63 -5.56
C LEU A 235 -4.69 20.84 -4.72
N LEU A 236 -3.51 20.79 -5.34
CA LEU A 236 -2.25 21.06 -4.64
C LEU A 236 -2.20 22.50 -4.09
N HIS A 237 -2.61 23.48 -4.89
CA HIS A 237 -2.65 24.88 -4.45
C HIS A 237 -3.64 25.11 -3.31
N ASP A 238 -4.83 24.50 -3.35
CA ASP A 238 -5.77 24.57 -2.22
C ASP A 238 -5.22 23.89 -0.97
N ALA A 239 -4.46 22.79 -1.12
CA ALA A 239 -3.76 22.16 -0.01
C ALA A 239 -2.66 23.05 0.59
N GLU A 240 -1.94 23.80 -0.25
CA GLU A 240 -0.94 24.80 0.17
C GLU A 240 -1.59 25.99 0.88
N ASP A 241 -2.65 26.56 0.30
CA ASP A 241 -3.40 27.69 0.88
C ASP A 241 -3.98 27.35 2.26
N ARG A 242 -4.31 26.07 2.49
CA ARG A 242 -4.80 25.56 3.78
C ARG A 242 -3.69 25.14 4.75
N GLY A 243 -2.42 25.25 4.35
CA GLY A 243 -1.26 24.93 5.19
C GLY A 243 -1.01 23.43 5.39
N TYR A 244 -1.47 22.58 4.47
CA TYR A 244 -1.19 21.14 4.51
C TYR A 244 0.17 20.80 3.92
N VAL A 245 0.52 21.43 2.79
CA VAL A 245 1.72 21.17 2.00
C VAL A 245 2.41 22.47 1.58
N SER A 246 3.68 22.39 1.22
CA SER A 246 4.41 23.45 0.52
C SER A 246 4.71 23.00 -0.90
N LEU A 247 4.60 23.93 -1.86
CA LEU A 247 4.87 23.68 -3.27
C LEU A 247 6.08 24.48 -3.75
N ASP A 248 6.99 23.81 -4.45
CA ASP A 248 8.10 24.44 -5.18
C ASP A 248 8.00 24.03 -6.66
N TYR A 249 7.65 24.99 -7.53
CA TYR A 249 7.46 24.72 -8.96
C TYR A 249 8.80 24.67 -9.70
N ASP A 250 9.07 23.55 -10.37
CA ASP A 250 10.25 23.37 -11.20
C ASP A 250 9.91 23.62 -12.68
N GLU A 251 10.34 24.78 -13.20
CA GLU A 251 10.09 25.19 -14.59
C GLU A 251 10.68 24.22 -15.62
N ARG A 252 11.78 23.53 -15.31
CA ARG A 252 12.43 22.60 -16.25
C ARG A 252 11.64 21.33 -16.41
N ARG A 253 10.96 20.89 -15.35
CA ARG A 253 10.15 19.67 -15.32
C ARG A 253 8.66 19.92 -15.52
N GLY A 254 8.21 21.17 -15.42
CA GLY A 254 6.79 21.53 -15.46
C GLY A 254 5.99 20.83 -14.36
N ASN A 255 6.58 20.71 -13.17
CA ASN A 255 6.03 19.89 -12.09
C ASN A 255 6.31 20.53 -10.73
N PHE A 256 5.47 20.23 -9.74
CA PHE A 256 5.63 20.73 -8.37
C PHE A 256 6.41 19.71 -7.54
N LYS A 257 7.42 20.18 -6.80
CA LYS A 257 7.89 19.48 -5.62
C LYS A 257 6.91 19.77 -4.49
N VAL A 258 6.51 18.75 -3.78
CA VAL A 258 5.52 18.83 -2.71
C VAL A 258 6.19 18.36 -1.44
N ARG A 259 6.05 19.11 -0.35
CA ARG A 259 6.43 18.66 0.99
C ARG A 259 5.30 18.86 1.98
N LEU A 260 5.11 17.96 2.94
CA LEU A 260 4.21 18.25 4.07
C LEU A 260 4.75 19.43 4.86
N LEU A 261 3.83 20.29 5.26
CA LEU A 261 4.12 21.29 6.29
C LEU A 261 3.89 20.62 7.64
N ASP A 262 4.97 20.23 8.30
CA ASP A 262 4.94 19.91 9.73
C ASP A 262 4.75 21.22 10.51
N GLU A 263 3.91 21.17 11.56
CA GLU A 263 3.75 22.27 12.52
C GLU A 263 5.06 22.60 13.25
#